data_AF-A0A3D5HGG5-F1
#
_entry.id   AF-A0A3D5HGG5-F1
#
_cell.length_a   1.000
_cell.length_b   1.000
_cell.length_c   1.000
_cell.angle_alpha   90.00
_cell.angle_beta   90.00
_cell.angle_gamma   90.00
#
_symmetry.space_group_name_H-M   'P 1'
#
loop_
_entity.id
_entity.type
_entity.pdbx_description
1 polymer ?
#
loop_
_entity_poly.entity_id
_entity_poly.type
_entity_poly.pdbx_seq_one_letter_code
_entity_poly.pdbx_strand_id
1 'polypeptide(L)'
;HAHGAKVLMDNTWASPLFFKPFEHGVDVSIQAGTKYIVGHADAMLGTVSTTKEAWHELLECTGYLGQCSGPDDLYLAQRGFRTLAVRLRQHQASALELAEWLQSRPEVRQVLYPALPGAPGHEIWKRDFLGASGLFGFELKPCAEEAVAEMLNGMRLFGMGYSWGGYESLLIPTNVQKIRTA
;
A
#
# COMPACT_ATOMS: atom_id res chain seq x y z
N HIS A 1 16.70 -12.65 13.40
CA HIS A 1 17.09 -14.08 13.57
C HIS A 1 18.22 -14.36 14.55
N ALA A 2 19.20 -13.48 14.80
CA ALA A 2 20.34 -13.78 15.69
C ALA A 2 19.96 -14.27 17.11
N HIS A 3 18.75 -13.94 17.58
CA HIS A 3 18.21 -14.38 18.86
C HIS A 3 16.99 -15.32 18.71
N GLY A 4 16.86 -16.02 17.58
CA GLY A 4 15.76 -16.94 17.32
C GLY A 4 14.39 -16.31 16.99
N ALA A 5 14.29 -14.98 17.00
CA ALA A 5 13.05 -14.29 16.64
C ALA A 5 12.73 -14.42 15.13
N LYS A 6 11.44 -14.66 14.84
CA LYS A 6 10.84 -14.64 13.49
C LYS A 6 10.55 -13.21 13.03
N VAL A 7 10.67 -12.97 11.73
CA VAL A 7 10.38 -11.69 11.10
C VAL A 7 9.09 -11.81 10.31
N LEU A 8 8.07 -11.05 10.74
CA LEU A 8 6.80 -10.90 10.04
C LEU A 8 6.79 -9.53 9.35
N MET A 9 6.31 -9.49 8.11
CA MET A 9 6.23 -8.25 7.34
C MET A 9 4.85 -8.07 6.72
N ASP A 10 4.26 -6.89 6.90
CA ASP A 10 3.14 -6.44 6.07
C ASP A 10 3.69 -5.92 4.73
N ASN A 11 3.43 -6.66 3.65
CA ASN A 11 3.88 -6.35 2.31
C ASN A 11 2.79 -5.73 1.42
N THR A 12 1.68 -5.26 2.01
CA THR A 12 0.49 -4.78 1.27
C THR A 12 0.83 -3.65 0.29
N TRP A 13 1.73 -2.74 0.67
CA TRP A 13 2.08 -1.56 -0.14
C TRP A 13 2.89 -1.91 -1.38
N ALA A 14 3.86 -2.82 -1.24
CA ALA A 14 4.72 -3.22 -2.34
C ALA A 14 4.07 -4.29 -3.21
N SER A 15 3.14 -5.07 -2.64
CA SER A 15 2.63 -6.32 -3.20
C SER A 15 3.74 -7.37 -3.40
N PRO A 16 3.44 -8.61 -3.84
CA PRO A 16 4.49 -9.59 -4.10
C PRO A 16 5.30 -9.26 -5.37
N LEU A 17 4.97 -8.20 -6.10
CA LEU A 17 5.69 -7.79 -7.32
C LEU A 17 6.83 -6.80 -7.05
N PHE A 18 6.64 -5.81 -6.17
CA PHE A 18 7.64 -4.75 -5.97
C PHE A 18 8.56 -4.96 -4.77
N PHE A 19 8.30 -5.94 -3.90
CA PHE A 19 9.24 -6.39 -2.89
C PHE A 19 9.14 -7.90 -2.74
N LYS A 20 10.28 -8.57 -2.48
CA LYS A 20 10.38 -10.03 -2.40
C LYS A 20 10.75 -10.46 -0.97
N PRO A 21 9.79 -10.52 -0.02
CA PRO A 21 10.09 -10.66 1.40
C PRO A 21 11.06 -11.78 1.76
N PHE A 22 10.88 -12.96 1.16
CA PHE A 22 11.68 -14.14 1.44
C PHE A 22 13.13 -14.02 0.94
N GLU A 23 13.39 -13.21 -0.08
CA GLU A 23 14.76 -12.90 -0.54
C GLU A 23 15.49 -11.96 0.43
N HIS A 24 14.74 -11.26 1.30
CA HIS A 24 15.26 -10.38 2.36
C HIS A 24 15.16 -10.99 3.76
N GLY A 25 14.96 -12.32 3.85
CA GLY A 25 14.97 -13.06 5.12
C GLY A 25 13.69 -12.94 5.94
N VAL A 26 12.60 -12.40 5.41
CA VAL A 26 11.29 -12.43 6.10
C VAL A 26 10.81 -13.87 6.22
N ASP A 27 10.30 -14.27 7.39
CA ASP A 27 9.76 -15.62 7.61
C ASP A 27 8.28 -15.71 7.17
N VAL A 28 7.53 -14.62 7.33
CA VAL A 28 6.09 -14.53 7.10
C VAL A 28 5.75 -13.20 6.43
N SER A 29 5.19 -13.26 5.22
CA SER A 29 4.68 -12.10 4.48
C SER A 29 3.16 -12.04 4.56
N ILE A 30 2.64 -10.96 5.13
CA ILE A 30 1.22 -10.69 5.34
C ILE A 30 0.80 -9.61 4.33
N GLN A 31 -0.38 -9.75 3.73
CA GLN A 31 -0.93 -8.69 2.86
C GLN A 31 -2.44 -8.59 3.03
N ALA A 32 -2.94 -7.36 3.11
CA ALA A 32 -4.35 -7.08 2.88
C ALA A 32 -4.66 -7.28 1.39
N GLY A 33 -5.18 -8.46 1.06
CA GLY A 33 -5.66 -8.81 -0.27
C GLY A 33 -6.73 -7.86 -0.81
N THR A 34 -7.49 -7.22 0.08
CA THR A 34 -8.44 -6.12 -0.21
C THR A 34 -7.84 -5.00 -1.07
N LYS A 35 -6.52 -4.79 -1.02
CA LYS A 35 -5.83 -3.70 -1.73
C LYS A 35 -5.46 -4.14 -3.14
N TYR A 36 -4.18 -4.13 -3.51
CA TYR A 36 -3.76 -4.38 -4.89
C TYR A 36 -4.09 -5.78 -5.42
N ILE A 37 -4.15 -6.81 -4.57
CA ILE A 37 -4.41 -8.21 -5.00
C ILE A 37 -5.80 -8.32 -5.63
N VAL A 38 -6.85 -8.00 -4.87
CA VAL A 38 -8.22 -7.89 -5.41
C VAL A 38 -8.25 -6.75 -6.42
N GLY A 39 -7.89 -5.53 -6.00
CA GLY A 39 -7.66 -4.39 -6.90
C GLY A 39 -8.90 -3.81 -7.56
N HIS A 40 -10.10 -4.25 -7.17
CA HIS A 40 -11.38 -3.83 -7.76
C HIS A 40 -12.37 -3.27 -6.72
N ALA A 41 -11.91 -3.00 -5.50
CA ALA A 41 -12.68 -2.39 -4.42
C ALA A 41 -13.99 -3.13 -4.06
N ASP A 42 -14.04 -4.44 -4.29
CA ASP A 42 -15.27 -5.25 -4.26
C ASP A 42 -15.18 -6.51 -3.36
N ALA A 43 -14.02 -6.78 -2.74
CA ALA A 43 -13.84 -7.90 -1.81
C ALA A 43 -12.86 -7.56 -0.69
N MET A 44 -13.08 -8.17 0.49
CA MET A 44 -12.16 -8.11 1.61
C MET A 44 -11.42 -9.43 1.76
N LEU A 45 -10.08 -9.37 1.76
CA LEU A 45 -9.25 -10.55 1.86
C LEU A 45 -7.97 -10.24 2.64
N GLY A 46 -7.54 -11.19 3.46
CA GLY A 46 -6.20 -11.26 4.02
C GLY A 46 -5.44 -12.43 3.40
N THR A 47 -4.15 -12.26 3.13
CA THR A 47 -3.29 -13.35 2.65
C THR A 47 -2.02 -13.41 3.48
N VAL A 48 -1.57 -14.62 3.79
CA VAL A 48 -0.31 -14.87 4.48
C VAL A 48 0.47 -15.91 3.70
N SER A 49 1.73 -15.63 3.42
CA SER A 49 2.68 -16.58 2.84
C SER A 49 3.84 -16.74 3.80
N THR A 50 4.37 -17.95 3.95
CA THR A 50 5.44 -18.24 4.91
C THR A 50 6.53 -19.09 4.29
N THR A 51 7.68 -19.13 4.96
CA THR A 51 8.64 -20.23 4.80
C THR A 51 8.03 -21.55 5.30
N LYS A 52 8.69 -22.67 5.00
CA LYS A 52 8.26 -23.99 5.47
C LYS A 52 8.34 -24.10 6.99
N GLU A 53 9.36 -23.48 7.57
CA GLU A 53 9.65 -23.53 9.01
C GLU A 53 8.58 -22.81 9.83
N ALA A 54 7.92 -21.79 9.27
CA ALA A 54 6.85 -21.04 9.94
C ALA A 54 5.43 -21.54 9.60
N TRP A 55 5.29 -22.53 8.71
CA TRP A 55 4.00 -22.99 8.21
C TRP A 55 3.13 -23.62 9.30
N HIS A 56 3.69 -24.49 10.14
CA HIS A 56 2.91 -25.22 11.15
C HIS A 56 2.29 -24.27 12.19
N GLU A 57 3.06 -23.30 12.66
CA GLU A 57 2.58 -22.27 13.61
C GLU A 57 1.45 -21.43 12.99
N LEU A 58 1.56 -21.05 11.71
CA LEU A 58 0.50 -20.32 11.02
C LEU A 58 -0.78 -21.14 10.86
N LEU A 59 -0.64 -22.42 10.51
CA LEU A 59 -1.78 -23.32 10.32
C LEU A 59 -2.54 -23.53 11.63
N GLU A 60 -1.83 -23.78 12.72
CA GLU A 60 -2.43 -23.89 14.07
C GLU A 60 -3.14 -22.59 14.47
N CYS A 61 -2.47 -21.44 14.31
CA CYS A 61 -3.05 -20.13 14.60
C CYS A 61 -4.35 -19.88 13.80
N THR A 62 -4.34 -20.20 12.51
CA THR A 62 -5.52 -20.06 11.64
C THR A 62 -6.66 -20.97 12.11
N GLY A 63 -6.35 -22.21 12.51
CA GLY A 63 -7.31 -23.15 13.09
C GLY A 63 -7.92 -22.64 14.40
N TYR A 64 -7.11 -22.06 15.29
CA TYR A 64 -7.59 -21.50 16.57
C TYR A 64 -8.44 -20.24 16.38
N LEU A 65 -8.06 -19.37 15.45
CA LEU A 65 -8.80 -18.13 15.17
C LEU A 65 -10.06 -18.36 14.33
N GLY A 66 -10.19 -19.54 13.70
CA GLY A 66 -11.32 -19.85 12.82
C GLY A 66 -11.39 -18.94 11.58
N GLN A 67 -10.27 -18.36 11.16
CA GLN A 67 -10.23 -17.43 10.04
C GLN A 67 -10.35 -18.20 8.73
N CYS A 68 -11.41 -17.92 7.96
CA CYS A 68 -11.59 -18.45 6.62
C CYS A 68 -12.15 -17.36 5.69
N SER A 69 -11.86 -17.49 4.41
CA SER A 69 -12.37 -16.59 3.37
C SER A 69 -13.51 -17.25 2.62
N GLY A 70 -14.51 -16.46 2.22
CA GLY A 70 -15.60 -16.93 1.38
C GLY A 70 -15.08 -17.38 0.00
N PRO A 71 -15.67 -18.41 -0.62
CA PRO A 71 -15.26 -18.86 -1.95
C PRO A 71 -15.41 -17.76 -3.01
N ASP A 72 -16.40 -16.88 -2.87
CA ASP A 72 -16.63 -15.76 -3.79
C ASP A 72 -15.52 -14.70 -3.67
N ASP A 73 -15.08 -14.36 -2.45
CA ASP A 73 -13.94 -13.45 -2.23
C ASP A 73 -12.64 -14.02 -2.81
N LEU A 74 -12.43 -15.34 -2.66
CA LEU A 74 -11.27 -16.03 -3.24
C LEU A 74 -11.32 -16.00 -4.78
N TYR A 75 -12.50 -16.17 -5.38
CA TYR A 75 -12.68 -16.05 -6.82
C TYR A 75 -12.39 -14.63 -7.31
N LEU A 76 -12.93 -13.60 -6.63
CA LEU A 76 -12.67 -12.19 -6.96
C LEU A 76 -11.18 -11.85 -6.85
N ALA A 77 -10.51 -12.31 -5.80
CA ALA A 77 -9.07 -12.14 -5.64
C ALA A 77 -8.29 -12.85 -6.75
N GLN A 78 -8.65 -14.07 -7.12
CA GLN A 78 -7.99 -14.77 -8.24
C GLN A 78 -8.18 -14.03 -9.57
N ARG A 79 -9.39 -13.51 -9.82
CA ARG A 79 -9.69 -12.69 -11.00
C ARG A 79 -8.85 -11.42 -11.02
N GLY A 80 -8.79 -10.70 -9.90
CA GLY A 80 -7.99 -9.48 -9.73
C GLY A 80 -6.49 -9.71 -9.89
N PHE A 81 -5.99 -10.82 -9.34
CA PHE A 81 -4.57 -11.16 -9.35
C PHE A 81 -4.01 -11.34 -10.77
N ARG A 82 -4.83 -11.83 -11.71
CA ARG A 82 -4.44 -12.03 -13.13
C ARG A 82 -4.03 -10.72 -13.83
N THR A 83 -4.51 -9.57 -13.35
CA THR A 83 -4.16 -8.25 -13.90
C THR A 83 -3.25 -7.44 -12.98
N LEU A 84 -2.76 -8.02 -11.89
CA LEU A 84 -1.97 -7.31 -10.89
C LEU A 84 -0.75 -6.60 -11.49
N ALA A 85 0.03 -7.28 -12.33
CA ALA A 85 1.24 -6.73 -12.90
C ALA A 85 0.97 -5.52 -13.82
N VAL A 86 -0.07 -5.58 -14.65
CA VAL A 86 -0.42 -4.48 -15.56
C VAL A 86 -1.02 -3.30 -14.79
N ARG A 87 -1.87 -3.57 -13.78
CA ARG A 87 -2.43 -2.54 -12.92
C ARG A 87 -1.34 -1.84 -12.11
N LEU A 88 -0.43 -2.57 -11.48
CA LEU A 88 0.64 -1.97 -10.69
C LEU A 88 1.62 -1.14 -11.52
N ARG A 89 1.92 -1.56 -12.75
CA ARG A 89 2.69 -0.72 -13.69
C ARG A 89 1.99 0.61 -13.95
N GLN A 90 0.68 0.59 -14.20
CA GLN A 90 -0.09 1.80 -14.42
C GLN A 90 -0.16 2.68 -13.16
N HIS A 91 -0.39 2.07 -11.99
CA HIS A 91 -0.37 2.77 -10.70
C HIS A 91 0.96 3.48 -10.46
N GLN A 92 2.09 2.81 -10.70
CA GLN A 92 3.42 3.40 -10.56
C GLN A 92 3.60 4.60 -11.50
N ALA A 93 3.27 4.42 -12.78
CA ALA A 93 3.44 5.46 -13.79
C ALA A 93 2.64 6.72 -13.44
N SER A 94 1.34 6.56 -13.13
CA SER A 94 0.47 7.67 -12.75
C SER A 94 0.89 8.33 -11.44
N ALA A 95 1.32 7.55 -10.44
CA ALA A 95 1.77 8.12 -9.17
C ALA A 95 3.06 8.90 -9.32
N LEU A 96 4.01 8.43 -10.13
CA LEU A 96 5.25 9.17 -10.39
C LEU A 96 4.97 10.51 -11.09
N GLU A 97 4.14 10.49 -12.14
CA GLU A 97 3.75 11.70 -12.87
C GLU A 97 3.07 12.73 -11.94
N LEU A 98 2.12 12.28 -11.11
CA LEU A 98 1.44 13.15 -10.16
C LEU A 98 2.38 13.64 -9.06
N ALA A 99 3.26 12.78 -8.55
CA ALA A 99 4.21 13.12 -7.50
C ALA A 99 5.21 14.19 -7.98
N GLU A 100 5.75 14.04 -9.18
CA GLU A 100 6.63 15.03 -9.83
C GLU A 100 5.89 16.35 -10.09
N TRP A 101 4.66 16.30 -10.61
CA TRP A 101 3.83 17.49 -10.79
C TRP A 101 3.57 18.19 -9.46
N LEU A 102 3.23 17.45 -8.40
CA LEU A 102 3.00 17.98 -7.05
C LEU A 102 4.25 18.66 -6.46
N GLN A 103 5.46 18.17 -6.76
CA GLN A 103 6.70 18.85 -6.33
C GLN A 103 6.85 20.27 -6.91
N SER A 104 6.23 20.54 -8.08
CA SER A 104 6.26 21.86 -8.70
C SER A 104 5.21 22.85 -8.13
N ARG A 105 4.28 22.36 -7.31
CA ARG A 105 3.14 23.15 -6.84
C ARG A 105 3.54 24.10 -5.71
N PRO A 106 3.25 25.41 -5.81
CA PRO A 106 3.59 26.36 -4.75
C PRO A 106 2.84 26.10 -3.44
N GLU A 107 1.71 25.39 -3.47
CA GLU A 107 0.91 25.03 -2.29
C GLU A 107 1.46 23.80 -1.55
N VAL A 108 2.27 22.98 -2.23
CA VAL A 108 2.84 21.74 -1.68
C VAL A 108 4.17 22.04 -0.99
N ARG A 109 4.32 21.54 0.24
CA ARG A 109 5.55 21.63 1.04
C ARG A 109 6.50 20.47 0.73
N GLN A 110 6.00 19.25 0.63
CA GLN A 110 6.79 18.07 0.27
C GLN A 110 5.91 16.95 -0.26
N VAL A 111 6.49 16.06 -1.06
CA VAL A 111 5.86 14.83 -1.54
C VAL A 111 6.56 13.63 -0.89
N LEU A 112 5.77 12.72 -0.34
CA LEU A 112 6.18 11.52 0.38
C LEU A 112 5.97 10.30 -0.52
N TYR A 113 6.88 10.12 -1.47
CA TYR A 113 6.88 8.98 -2.38
C TYR A 113 8.29 8.43 -2.54
N PRO A 114 8.58 7.18 -2.13
CA PRO A 114 9.96 6.67 -2.09
C PRO A 114 10.61 6.55 -3.47
N ALA A 115 9.83 6.53 -4.56
CA ALA A 115 10.36 6.50 -5.91
C ALA A 115 11.01 7.83 -6.35
N LEU A 116 10.72 8.95 -5.67
CA LEU A 116 11.30 10.25 -5.98
C LEU A 116 12.73 10.36 -5.43
N PRO A 117 13.71 10.84 -6.23
CA PRO A 117 15.05 11.13 -5.74
C PRO A 117 15.02 12.10 -4.55
N GLY A 118 15.74 11.76 -3.48
CA GLY A 118 15.81 12.56 -2.26
C GLY A 118 14.62 12.41 -1.30
N ALA A 119 13.60 11.61 -1.65
CA ALA A 119 12.53 11.30 -0.72
C ALA A 119 13.06 10.49 0.49
N PRO A 120 12.47 10.67 1.69
CA PRO A 120 12.78 9.82 2.84
C PRO A 120 12.63 8.33 2.49
N GLY A 121 13.69 7.56 2.70
CA GLY A 121 13.72 6.13 2.38
C GLY A 121 14.03 5.77 0.92
N HIS A 122 14.30 6.75 0.04
CA HIS A 122 14.61 6.50 -1.38
C HIS A 122 15.76 5.51 -1.59
N GLU A 123 16.87 5.66 -0.85
CA GLU A 123 18.03 4.77 -1.00
C GLU A 123 17.72 3.32 -0.61
N ILE A 124 16.89 3.11 0.42
CA ILE A 124 16.44 1.76 0.82
C ILE A 124 15.49 1.20 -0.24
N TRP A 125 14.53 2.01 -0.69
CA TRP A 125 13.61 1.62 -1.76
C TRP A 125 14.37 1.22 -3.03
N LYS A 126 15.31 2.05 -3.48
CA LYS A 126 16.12 1.80 -4.68
C LYS A 126 16.97 0.54 -4.56
N ARG A 127 17.45 0.21 -3.36
CA ARG A 127 18.25 -1.00 -3.09
C ARG A 127 17.38 -2.26 -3.11
N ASP A 128 16.23 -2.24 -2.45
CA ASP A 128 15.49 -3.47 -2.12
C ASP A 128 14.19 -3.67 -2.91
N PHE A 129 13.61 -2.61 -3.48
CA PHE A 129 12.32 -2.68 -4.15
C PHE A 129 12.50 -2.70 -5.67
N LEU A 130 11.61 -3.43 -6.34
CA LEU A 130 11.57 -3.56 -7.80
C LEU A 130 10.63 -2.55 -8.47
N GLY A 131 9.98 -1.70 -7.67
CA GLY A 131 9.04 -0.69 -8.12
C GLY A 131 8.35 0.01 -6.95
N ALA A 132 7.43 0.92 -7.26
CA ALA A 132 6.63 1.62 -6.28
C ALA A 132 5.17 1.56 -6.70
N SER A 133 4.26 1.34 -5.74
CA SER A 133 2.83 1.31 -6.05
C SER A 133 2.26 2.72 -6.21
N GLY A 134 0.94 2.82 -6.39
CA GLY A 134 0.27 4.08 -6.64
C GLY A 134 -0.02 4.92 -5.39
N LEU A 135 0.26 4.39 -4.20
CA LEU A 135 -0.03 5.06 -2.94
C LEU A 135 1.14 5.95 -2.52
N PHE A 136 0.85 7.22 -2.28
CA PHE A 136 1.81 8.18 -1.76
C PHE A 136 1.09 9.29 -0.98
N GLY A 137 1.85 10.08 -0.22
CA GLY A 137 1.34 11.24 0.50
C GLY A 137 1.99 12.53 0.00
N PHE A 138 1.39 13.67 0.32
CA PHE A 138 2.02 14.98 0.19
C PHE A 138 1.55 15.89 1.32
N GLU A 139 2.42 16.82 1.72
CA GLU A 139 2.14 17.81 2.75
C GLU A 139 1.84 19.14 2.07
N LEU A 140 0.72 19.76 2.42
CA LEU A 140 0.42 21.13 2.02
C LEU A 140 1.15 22.12 2.94
N LYS A 141 1.51 23.28 2.42
CA LYS A 141 1.90 24.41 3.27
C LYS A 141 0.74 24.79 4.21
N PRO A 142 1.02 25.40 5.37
CA PRO A 142 -0.03 25.81 6.29
C PRO A 142 -1.12 26.62 5.58
N CYS A 143 -2.37 26.18 5.70
CA CYS A 143 -3.54 26.79 5.11
C CYS A 143 -4.76 26.55 6.01
N ALA A 144 -5.86 27.26 5.74
CA ALA A 144 -7.12 27.09 6.46
C ALA A 144 -7.73 25.72 6.16
N GLU A 145 -8.36 25.07 7.14
CA GLU A 145 -9.03 23.77 6.95
C GLU A 145 -10.14 23.87 5.89
N GLU A 146 -10.80 25.03 5.80
CA GLU A 146 -11.82 25.34 4.80
C GLU A 146 -11.25 25.32 3.38
N ALA A 147 -10.03 25.82 3.17
CA ALA A 147 -9.38 25.81 1.85
C ALA A 147 -9.07 24.38 1.40
N VAL A 148 -8.68 23.50 2.33
CA VAL A 148 -8.48 22.07 2.04
C VAL A 148 -9.82 21.40 1.71
N ALA A 149 -10.89 21.73 2.44
CA ALA A 149 -12.22 21.22 2.16
C ALA A 149 -12.74 21.66 0.77
N GLU A 150 -12.55 22.93 0.40
CA GLU A 150 -12.89 23.45 -0.92
C GLU A 150 -12.09 22.77 -2.04
N MET A 151 -10.78 22.57 -1.84
CA MET A 151 -9.94 21.83 -2.78
C MET A 151 -10.49 20.41 -3.01
N LEU A 152 -10.84 19.70 -1.94
CA LEU A 152 -11.37 18.33 -2.03
C LEU A 152 -12.75 18.29 -2.69
N ASN A 153 -13.65 19.22 -2.34
CA ASN A 153 -14.97 19.35 -2.94
C ASN A 153 -14.89 19.67 -4.45
N GLY A 154 -13.82 20.33 -4.90
CA GLY A 154 -13.58 20.63 -6.30
C GLY A 154 -13.07 19.45 -7.14
N MET A 155 -12.68 18.33 -6.53
CA MET A 155 -12.14 17.18 -7.25
C MET A 155 -13.23 16.45 -8.05
N ARG A 156 -12.95 16.17 -9.32
CA ARG A 156 -13.86 15.43 -10.21
C ARG A 156 -13.43 13.99 -10.50
N LEU A 157 -12.12 13.73 -10.44
CA LEU A 157 -11.54 12.41 -10.75
C LEU A 157 -11.15 11.63 -9.49
N PHE A 158 -10.79 12.35 -8.41
CA PHE A 158 -10.49 11.76 -7.13
C PHE A 158 -11.75 11.72 -6.27
N GLY A 159 -12.14 10.54 -5.81
CA GLY A 159 -13.17 10.38 -4.79
C GLY A 159 -12.61 10.57 -3.38
N MET A 160 -13.48 10.89 -2.44
CA MET A 160 -13.16 10.84 -1.00
C MET A 160 -13.66 9.52 -0.43
N GLY A 161 -12.74 8.65 -0.03
CA GLY A 161 -13.07 7.35 0.53
C GLY A 161 -11.91 6.78 1.33
N TYR A 162 -12.23 6.01 2.36
CA TYR A 162 -11.23 5.19 3.05
C TYR A 162 -10.93 3.95 2.22
N SER A 163 -9.72 3.40 2.37
CA SER A 163 -9.10 2.38 1.50
C SER A 163 -8.30 2.97 0.34
N TRP A 164 -7.65 2.08 -0.42
CA TRP A 164 -6.74 2.38 -1.54
C TRP A 164 -6.41 1.08 -2.29
N GLY A 165 -5.72 1.20 -3.42
CA GLY A 165 -5.22 0.06 -4.20
C GLY A 165 -6.22 -0.60 -5.14
N GLY A 166 -7.44 -0.06 -5.21
CA GLY A 166 -8.39 -0.31 -6.30
C GLY A 166 -8.03 0.47 -7.57
N TYR A 167 -8.89 0.39 -8.59
CA TYR A 167 -8.68 1.11 -9.85
C TYR A 167 -9.09 2.59 -9.78
N GLU A 168 -10.00 2.99 -8.88
CA GLU A 168 -10.35 4.40 -8.69
C GLU A 168 -9.24 5.21 -8.02
N SER A 169 -9.21 6.50 -8.32
CA SER A 169 -8.35 7.46 -7.63
C SER A 169 -9.06 7.99 -6.38
N LEU A 170 -8.38 7.94 -5.24
CA LEU A 170 -8.89 8.41 -3.95
C LEU A 170 -7.93 9.41 -3.32
N LEU A 171 -8.47 10.44 -2.67
CA LEU A 171 -7.72 11.45 -1.93
C LEU A 171 -8.45 11.75 -0.63
N ILE A 172 -7.72 11.71 0.49
CA ILE A 172 -8.26 12.06 1.81
C ILE A 172 -7.33 13.03 2.53
N PRO A 173 -7.87 14.01 3.27
CA PRO A 173 -7.07 14.82 4.16
C PRO A 173 -6.71 13.99 5.40
N THR A 174 -5.48 14.12 5.87
CA THR A 174 -5.04 13.52 7.14
C THR A 174 -4.25 14.53 7.95
N ASN A 175 -4.57 14.67 9.23
CA ASN A 175 -3.77 15.44 10.17
C ASN A 175 -2.99 14.47 11.06
N VAL A 176 -1.75 14.18 10.67
CA VAL A 176 -0.89 13.24 11.37
C VAL A 176 -0.54 13.67 12.80
N GLN A 177 -0.60 14.97 13.12
CA GLN A 177 -0.34 15.47 14.49
C GLN A 177 -1.41 15.02 15.48
N LYS A 178 -2.65 14.80 15.01
CA LYS A 178 -3.74 14.28 15.85
C LYS A 178 -3.61 12.77 16.10
N ILE A 179 -2.76 12.07 15.35
CA ILE A 179 -2.66 10.60 15.31
C ILE A 179 -1.34 10.10 15.90
N ARG A 180 -0.27 10.91 15.82
CA ARG A 180 1.03 10.60 16.43
C ARG A 180 1.13 11.22 17.82
N THR A 181 1.37 10.38 18.82
CA THR A 181 1.58 10.79 20.21
C THR A 181 3.04 11.17 20.51
N ALA A 182 3.93 11.17 19.50
CA ALA A 182 5.34 11.53 19.59
C ALA A 182 5.81 12.20 18.30
#